data_AF-A0A9D4UBD4-F1
#
_entry.id   AF-A0A9D4UBD4-F1
#
_cell.length_a   1.000
_cell.length_b   1.000
_cell.length_c   1.000
_cell.angle_alpha   90.00
_cell.angle_beta   90.00
_cell.angle_gamma   90.00
#
_symmetry.space_group_name_H-M   'P 1'
#
loop_
_entity.id
_entity.type
_entity.pdbx_description
1 polymer ?
#
loop_
_entity_poly.entity_id
_entity_poly.type
_entity_poly.pdbx_seq_one_letter_code
_entity_poly.pdbx_strand_id
1 'polypeptide(L)' 'MQLEMRSSEKDGYDVVVLSPHKLLGGPGAPGLLLMKKSLYKLGHNPPSTCGGGTVAYVNGFNEE' A
#
# COMPACT_ATOMS: atom_id res chain seq x y z
N MET A 1 -16.90 -4.91 1.26
CA MET A 1 -15.87 -4.89 2.31
C MET A 1 -15.48 -3.45 2.53
N GLN A 2 -15.77 -2.88 3.71
CA GLN A 2 -15.27 -1.57 4.10
C GLN A 2 -14.13 -1.77 5.11
N LEU A 3 -13.04 -1.06 4.90
CA LEU A 3 -11.86 -1.08 5.77
C LEU A 3 -11.53 0.36 6.11
N GLU A 4 -11.46 0.66 7.40
CA GLU A 4 -11.16 1.98 7.90
C GLU A 4 -9.86 1.93 8.72
N MET A 5 -8.87 2.75 8.35
CA MET A 5 -7.56 2.72 9.00
C MET A 5 -7.57 3.26 10.43
N ARG A 6 -8.58 4.07 10.80
CA ARG A 6 -8.69 4.72 12.11
C ARG A 6 -7.37 5.38 12.53
N SER A 7 -6.72 6.09 11.59
CA SER A 7 -5.30 6.43 11.71
C SER A 7 -4.94 7.35 12.89
N SER A 8 -5.93 8.06 13.46
CA SER A 8 -5.75 8.92 14.63
C SER A 8 -6.02 8.21 15.97
N GLU A 9 -6.41 6.94 15.92
CA GLU A 9 -6.84 6.18 17.08
C GLU A 9 -5.73 5.24 17.56
N LYS A 10 -5.73 4.97 18.87
CA LYS A 10 -4.67 4.20 19.53
C LYS A 10 -4.67 2.73 19.11
N ASP A 11 -5.81 2.23 18.69
CA ASP A 11 -6.07 0.88 18.16
C ASP A 11 -6.25 0.86 16.63
N GLY A 12 -5.95 1.97 15.94
CA GLY A 12 -6.04 2.05 14.49
C GLY A 12 -4.93 1.28 13.78
N TYR A 13 -5.23 0.70 12.63
CA TYR A 13 -4.30 -0.13 11.86
C TYR A 13 -3.16 0.70 11.27
N ASP A 14 -1.93 0.27 11.49
CA ASP A 14 -0.74 0.90 10.89
C ASP A 14 -0.59 0.55 9.41
N VAL A 15 -0.81 -0.72 9.09
CA VAL A 15 -0.66 -1.31 7.75
C VAL A 15 -1.70 -2.41 7.56
N VAL A 16 -2.25 -2.51 6.34
CA VAL A 16 -3.11 -3.61 5.91
C VAL A 16 -2.63 -4.15 4.57
N VAL A 17 -2.52 -5.48 4.47
CA VAL A 17 -2.18 -6.19 3.23
C VAL A 17 -3.36 -7.06 2.84
N LEU A 18 -3.85 -6.88 1.62
CA LEU A 18 -4.89 -7.70 1.02
C LEU A 18 -4.31 -8.51 -0.13
N SER A 19 -4.77 -9.75 -0.24
CA SER A 19 -4.41 -10.68 -1.31
C SER A 19 -5.66 -10.98 -2.15
N PRO A 20 -6.00 -10.13 -3.15
CA PRO A 20 -7.15 -10.35 -4.02
C PRO A 20 -7.13 -11.72 -4.71
N HIS A 21 -5.93 -12.26 -4.99
CA HIS A 21 -5.77 -13.59 -5.57
C HIS A 21 -6.29 -14.75 -4.69
N LYS A 22 -6.52 -14.53 -3.39
CA LYS A 22 -7.19 -15.50 -2.49
C LYS A 22 -8.72 -15.31 -2.45
N LEU A 23 -9.21 -14.30 -3.15
CA LEU A 23 -10.62 -13.94 -3.30
C LEU A 23 -10.96 -13.98 -4.80
N LEU A 24 -11.56 -12.91 -5.34
CA LEU A 24 -12.03 -12.82 -6.73
C LEU A 24 -10.91 -12.61 -7.77
N GLY A 25 -9.68 -12.31 -7.35
CA GLY A 25 -8.60 -11.89 -8.25
C GLY A 25 -7.99 -13.01 -9.10
N GLY A 26 -8.18 -14.28 -8.73
CA GLY A 26 -7.55 -15.41 -9.40
C GLY A 26 -6.01 -15.44 -9.28
N PRO A 27 -5.35 -16.52 -9.75
CA PRO A 27 -3.89 -16.65 -9.67
C PRO A 27 -3.17 -15.51 -10.40
N GLY A 28 -2.18 -14.90 -9.75
CA GLY A 28 -1.38 -13.82 -10.34
C GLY A 28 -1.93 -12.41 -10.15
N ALA A 29 -3.11 -12.22 -9.54
CA ALA A 29 -3.58 -10.89 -9.19
C ALA A 29 -2.66 -10.19 -8.17
N PRO A 30 -2.36 -8.89 -8.38
CA PRO A 30 -1.47 -8.13 -7.49
C PRO A 30 -2.08 -7.99 -6.09
N GLY A 31 -1.21 -7.92 -5.08
CA GLY A 31 -1.60 -7.59 -3.71
C GLY A 31 -1.89 -6.10 -3.55
N LEU A 32 -2.72 -5.75 -2.56
CA LEU A 32 -2.94 -4.37 -2.15
C LEU A 32 -2.25 -4.13 -0.80
N LEU A 33 -1.40 -3.12 -0.74
CA LEU A 33 -0.80 -2.61 0.49
C LEU A 33 -1.39 -1.23 0.79
N LEU A 34 -1.97 -1.07 1.97
CA LEU A 34 -2.45 0.20 2.49
C LEU A 34 -1.70 0.50 3.78
N MET A 35 -1.15 1.71 3.92
CA MET A 35 -0.36 2.10 5.09
C MET A 35 -0.54 3.58 5.44
N LYS A 36 -0.32 3.92 6.72
CA LYS A 36 -0.33 5.32 7.17
C LYS A 36 0.77 6.11 6.46
N LYS A 37 0.44 7.33 6.00
CA LYS A 37 1.40 8.22 5.32
C LYS A 37 2.63 8.53 6.19
N SER A 38 2.47 8.62 7.51
CA SER A 38 3.59 8.85 8.45
C SER A 38 4.62 7.71 8.49
N LEU A 39 4.24 6.50 8.06
CA LEU A 39 5.13 5.35 7.97
C LEU A 39 5.87 5.32 6.62
N TYR A 40 5.38 6.05 5.62
CA TYR A 40 6.00 6.15 4.30
C TYR A 40 7.17 7.16 4.34
N LYS A 41 8.35 6.69 4.76
CA LYS A 41 9.56 7.52 4.95
C LYS A 41 10.44 7.67 3.69
N LEU A 42 9.97 7.18 2.55
CA LEU A 42 10.69 7.14 1.27
C LEU A 42 11.17 8.52 0.78
N GLY A 43 10.47 9.60 1.16
CA GLY A 43 10.91 10.98 0.86
C GLY A 43 12.21 11.40 1.56
N HIS A 44 12.55 10.77 2.68
CA HIS A 44 13.76 11.09 3.46
C HIS A 44 14.80 9.96 3.42
N ASN A 45 14.34 8.71 3.33
CA ASN A 45 15.18 7.51 3.24
C ASN A 45 14.65 6.61 2.13
N PRO A 46 15.04 6.84 0.87
CA PRO A 46 14.74 5.91 -0.20
C PRO A 46 15.44 4.57 0.08
N PRO A 47 14.83 3.44 -0.27
CA PRO A 47 15.46 2.14 -0.15
C PRO A 47 16.72 2.11 -1.01
N SER A 48 17.80 1.59 -0.43
CA SER A 48 19.11 1.48 -1.09
C SER A 48 19.15 0.44 -2.19
N THR A 49 18.12 -0.40 -2.31
CA THR A 49 17.97 -1.39 -3.37
C THR A 49 16.59 -1.30 -4.00
N CYS A 50 16.53 -1.42 -5.33
CA CYS A 50 15.28 -1.51 -6.06
C CYS A 50 14.65 -2.89 -5.80
N GLY A 51 13.40 -2.93 -5.35
CA GLY A 51 12.62 -4.17 -5.34
C GLY A 51 12.26 -4.58 -6.77
N GLY A 52 12.44 -5.85 -7.12
CA GLY A 52 12.05 -6.37 -8.43
C GLY A 52 10.52 -6.45 -8.59
N GLY A 53 10.01 -5.94 -9.72
CA GLY A 53 8.59 -5.99 -10.08
C GLY A 53 8.28 -5.01 -11.23
N THR A 54 7.32 -5.36 -12.10
CA THR A 54 6.85 -4.43 -13.14
C THR A 54 5.92 -3.41 -12.50
N VAL A 55 6.37 -2.16 -12.44
CA VAL A 55 5.54 -1.05 -11.97
C VAL A 55 4.63 -0.62 -13.12
N ALA A 56 3.35 -0.97 -13.03
CA ALA A 56 2.37 -0.60 -14.04
C ALA A 56 1.92 0.88 -13.94
N TYR A 57 2.01 1.47 -12.75
CA TYR A 57 1.57 2.84 -12.50
C TYR A 57 2.24 3.42 -11.25
N VAL A 58 2.72 4.67 -11.36
CA VAL A 58 3.16 5.51 -10.25
C VAL A 58 2.46 6.86 -10.40
N ASN A 59 1.74 7.29 -9.37
CA ASN A 59 1.23 8.66 -9.31
C ASN A 59 2.14 9.49 -8.40
N GLY A 60 2.74 10.55 -8.94
CA GLY A 60 3.62 11.47 -8.23
C GLY A 60 2.94 12.70 -7.63
N PHE A 61 1.60 12.75 -7.65
CA PHE A 61 0.73 13.90 -7.35
C PHE A 61 0.63 14.95 -8.48
N ASN A 62 -0.52 14.95 -9.16
CA ASN A 62 -1.35 16.15 -9.33
C ASN A 62 -2.80 15.69 -9.06
N GLU A 63 -3.49 16.30 -8.10
CA GLU A 63 -4.91 16.04 -7.82
C GLU A 63 -5.73 16.87 -8.82
N GLU A 64 -6.49 16.21 -9.69
CA GLU A 64 -7.76 16.70 -10.23
C GLU A 64 -8.89 15.85 -9.66
#